data_AF-A0A2T0XYB7-F1
#
_entry.id   AF-A0A2T0XYB7-F1
#
_cell.length_a   1.000
_cell.length_b   1.000
_cell.length_c   1.000
_cell.angle_alpha   90.00
_cell.angle_beta   90.00
_cell.angle_gamma   90.00
#
_symmetry.space_group_name_H-M   'P 1'
#
loop_
_entity.id
_entity.type
_entity.pdbx_description
1 polymer ?
#
loop_
_entity_poly.entity_id
_entity_poly.type
_entity_poly.pdbx_seq_one_letter_code
_entity_poly.pdbx_strand_id
1 'polypeptide(L)' 'MPRWTRARGPRDLGRFVRQARKRRHLSQAALADELGLTRQYVSEVESGVGNLYITRLFEIFDELGIDVRLEERGDDDDV' A
#
# COMPACT_ATOMS: atom_id res chain seq x y z
N MET A 1 11.35 8.60 12.26
CA MET A 1 11.91 8.41 10.90
C MET A 1 10.79 7.95 9.98
N PRO A 2 10.54 8.64 8.85
CA PRO A 2 9.54 8.23 7.89
C PRO A 2 9.92 6.87 7.30
N ARG A 3 8.93 5.99 7.12
CA ARG A 3 9.14 4.66 6.56
C ARG A 3 8.83 4.69 5.08
N TRP A 4 9.73 4.14 4.28
CA TRP A 4 9.56 4.10 2.83
C TRP A 4 9.91 2.72 2.27
N THR A 5 9.42 2.46 1.06
CA THR A 5 9.86 1.33 0.23
C THR A 5 9.93 1.76 -1.23
N ARG A 6 10.82 1.14 -2.01
CA ARG A 6 10.68 1.14 -3.47
C ARG A 6 9.69 0.04 -3.86
N ALA A 7 8.70 0.39 -4.65
CA ALA A 7 7.71 -0.57 -5.14
C ALA A 7 8.03 -0.92 -6.60
N ARG A 8 8.24 -2.22 -6.88
CA ARG A 8 8.45 -2.75 -8.23
C ARG A 8 7.23 -3.49 -8.77
N GLY A 9 6.20 -3.68 -7.95
CA GLY A 9 4.97 -4.32 -8.36
C GLY A 9 3.86 -4.26 -7.30
N PRO A 10 2.67 -4.79 -7.63
CA PRO A 10 1.51 -4.77 -6.72
C PRO A 10 1.77 -5.41 -5.35
N ARG A 11 2.64 -6.42 -5.29
CA ARG A 11 3.03 -7.10 -4.05
C ARG A 11 3.79 -6.20 -3.07
N ASP A 12 4.64 -5.31 -3.58
CA ASP A 12 5.38 -4.36 -2.74
C ASP A 12 4.44 -3.31 -2.14
N LEU A 13 3.48 -2.84 -2.94
CA LEU A 13 2.40 -1.96 -2.46
C LEU A 13 1.61 -2.63 -1.34
N GLY A 14 1.09 -3.84 -1.59
CA GLY A 14 0.29 -4.58 -0.62
C GLY A 14 1.03 -4.85 0.69
N ARG A 15 2.32 -5.21 0.60
CA ARG A 15 3.18 -5.38 1.78
C ARG A 15 3.33 -4.09 2.56
N PHE A 16 3.57 -2.96 1.88
CA PHE A 16 3.72 -1.67 2.53
C PHE A 16 2.43 -1.25 3.26
N VAL A 17 1.27 -1.36 2.59
CA VAL A 17 -0.05 -1.09 3.18
C VAL A 17 -0.30 -1.96 4.42
N ARG A 18 -0.01 -3.27 4.33
CA ARG A 18 -0.16 -4.19 5.46
C ARG A 18 0.68 -3.79 6.66
N GLN A 19 1.92 -3.39 6.41
CA GLN A 19 2.82 -2.95 7.47
C GLN A 19 2.34 -1.62 8.08
N ALA A 20 1.83 -0.70 7.26
CA ALA A 20 1.30 0.58 7.70
C ALA A 20 0.07 0.39 8.61
N ARG A 21 -0.90 -0.42 8.16
CA ARG A 21 -2.07 -0.77 8.97
C ARG A 21 -1.68 -1.37 10.32
N LYS A 22 -0.76 -2.33 10.32
CA LYS A 22 -0.30 -3.00 11.55
C LYS A 22 0.36 -2.04 12.54
N ARG A 23 1.09 -1.04 12.06
CA ARG A 23 1.71 -0.01 12.92
C ARG A 23 0.68 0.89 13.58
N ARG A 24 -0.44 1.14 12.91
CA ARG A 24 -1.60 1.82 13.48
C ARG A 24 -2.47 0.92 14.37
N HIS A 25 -2.03 -0.32 14.63
CA HIS A 25 -2.76 -1.31 15.43
C HIS A 25 -4.15 -1.66 14.90
N LEU A 26 -4.43 -1.39 13.62
CA LEU A 26 -5.72 -1.69 13.00
C LEU A 26 -5.77 -3.14 12.53
N SER A 27 -6.93 -3.79 12.69
CA SER A 27 -7.25 -5.04 11.99
C SER A 27 -7.65 -4.75 10.54
N GLN A 28 -7.64 -5.77 9.67
CA GLN A 28 -8.14 -5.59 8.29
C GLN A 28 -9.61 -5.18 8.26
N ALA A 29 -10.42 -5.68 9.19
CA ALA A 29 -11.83 -5.29 9.30
C ALA A 29 -11.96 -3.83 9.73
N ALA A 30 -11.20 -3.40 10.74
CA ALA A 30 -11.22 -2.01 11.20
C ALA A 30 -10.81 -1.01 10.10
N LEU A 31 -9.75 -1.33 9.34
CA LEU A 31 -9.37 -0.49 8.19
C LEU A 31 -10.44 -0.50 7.10
N ALA A 32 -11.10 -1.64 6.87
CA ALA A 32 -12.17 -1.73 5.89
C ALA A 32 -13.36 -0.87 6.30
N ASP A 33 -13.76 -0.93 7.58
CA ASP A 33 -14.84 -0.14 8.15
C ASP A 33 -14.55 1.37 8.05
N GLU A 34 -13.33 1.81 8.39
CA GLU A 34 -12.90 3.21 8.26
C GLU A 34 -12.96 3.73 6.81
N LEU A 35 -12.75 2.85 5.83
CA LEU A 35 -12.70 3.20 4.41
C LEU A 35 -14.02 2.91 3.67
N GLY A 36 -15.03 2.35 4.32
CA GLY A 36 -16.26 1.90 3.66
C GLY A 36 -16.04 0.76 2.66
N LEU A 37 -15.02 -0.08 2.89
CA LEU A 37 -14.64 -1.21 2.04
C LEU A 37 -15.01 -2.54 2.70
N THR A 38 -14.91 -3.64 1.95
CA THR A 38 -15.02 -4.98 2.56
C THR A 38 -13.67 -5.43 3.12
N ARG A 39 -13.67 -6.20 4.20
CA ARG A 39 -12.46 -6.84 4.74
C ARG A 39 -11.73 -7.68 3.66
N GLN A 40 -12.48 -8.37 2.81
CA GLN A 40 -11.93 -9.18 1.72
C GLN A 40 -11.13 -8.31 0.74
N TYR A 41 -11.67 -7.15 0.36
CA TYR A 41 -10.98 -6.21 -0.52
C TYR A 41 -9.68 -5.69 0.10
N VAL A 42 -9.69 -5.33 1.40
CA VAL A 42 -8.47 -4.95 2.12
C VAL A 42 -7.45 -6.10 2.12
N SER A 43 -7.89 -7.35 2.29
CA SER A 43 -7.01 -8.53 2.24
C SER A 43 -6.41 -8.76 0.85
N GLU A 44 -7.18 -8.58 -0.22
CA GLU A 44 -6.71 -8.68 -1.62
C GLU A 44 -5.66 -7.62 -1.94
N VAL A 45 -5.90 -6.37 -1.53
CA VAL A 45 -4.93 -5.28 -1.63
C VAL A 45 -3.64 -5.62 -0.88
N GLU A 46 -3.73 -6.06 0.39
CA GLU A 46 -2.56 -6.36 1.21
C GLU A 46 -1.76 -7.58 0.77
N SER A 47 -2.40 -8.52 0.08
CA SER A 47 -1.73 -9.69 -0.51
C SER A 47 -1.07 -9.36 -1.86
N GLY A 48 -1.30 -8.15 -2.39
CA GLY A 48 -0.83 -7.76 -3.70
C GLY A 48 -1.55 -8.48 -4.83
N VAL A 49 -2.73 -9.06 -4.54
CA VAL A 49 -3.65 -9.59 -5.54
C VAL A 49 -4.36 -8.37 -6.16
N GLY A 50 -3.57 -7.59 -6.89
CA GLY A 50 -4.03 -6.37 -7.54
C GLY A 50 -4.79 -6.69 -8.82
N ASN A 51 -5.84 -5.91 -9.07
CA ASN A 51 -6.55 -5.85 -10.36
C ASN A 51 -5.54 -5.65 -11.51
N LEU A 52 -5.80 -6.25 -12.68
CA LEU A 52 -5.00 -6.16 -13.91
C LEU A 52 -4.42 -4.76 -14.17
N TYR A 53 -5.20 -3.72 -13.83
CA TYR A 53 -4.80 -2.32 -13.93
C TYR A 53 -3.49 -1.96 -13.19
N ILE A 54 -3.30 -2.42 -11.94
CA ILE A 54 -2.09 -2.08 -11.15
C ILE A 54 -0.87 -2.76 -11.77
N THR A 55 -1.03 -3.99 -12.27
CA THR A 55 0.04 -4.70 -12.97
C THR A 55 0.47 -3.95 -14.23
N ARG A 56 -0.49 -3.54 -15.08
CA ARG A 56 -0.21 -2.74 -16.29
C ARG A 56 0.48 -1.42 -15.97
N LEU A 57 0.11 -0.78 -14.86
CA LEU A 57 0.76 0.45 -14.42
C LEU A 57 2.25 0.26 -14.12
N PHE A 58 2.62 -0.83 -13.42
CA PHE A 58 4.04 -1.13 -13.17
C PHE A 58 4.81 -1.53 -14.42
N GLU A 59 4.17 -2.21 -15.39
CA GLU A 59 4.79 -2.48 -16.69
C GLU A 59 5.10 -1.18 -17.45
N ILE A 60 4.19 -0.20 -17.41
CA ILE A 60 4.43 1.13 -18.00
C ILE A 60 5.60 1.84 -17.31
N PHE A 61 5.68 1.76 -15.98
CA PHE A 61 6.80 2.35 -15.26
C PHE A 61 8.14 1.72 -15.63
N ASP A 62 8.18 0.39 -15.78
CA ASP A 62 9.38 -0.32 -16.19
C ASP A 62 9.82 0.10 -17.61
N GLU A 63 8.88 0.14 -18.56
CA GLU A 63 9.14 0.56 -19.95
C GLU A 63 9.66 2.01 -20.04
N LEU A 64 9.15 2.89 -19.18
CA LEU A 64 9.53 4.30 -19.16
C LEU A 64 10.72 4.61 -18.23
N GLY A 65 11.31 3.60 -17.56
CA GLY A 65 12.42 3.79 -16.63
C GLY A 65 12.06 4.59 -15.36
N ILE A 66 10.82 4.43 -14.87
CA ILE A 66 10.27 5.16 -13.72
C ILE A 66 10.36 4.30 -12.45
N ASP A 67 11.01 4.83 -11.41
CA ASP A 67 11.00 4.25 -10.07
C ASP A 67 9.86 4.85 -9.21
N VAL A 68 9.15 4.01 -8.47
CA VAL A 68 8.13 4.44 -7.50
C VAL A 68 8.60 4.24 -6.07
N ARG A 69 8.48 5.29 -5.26
CA ARG A 69 8.72 5.27 -3.81
C ARG A 69 7.42 5.52 -3.05
N LEU A 70 7.10 4.62 -2.12
CA LEU A 70 6.04 4.84 -1.14
C LEU A 70 6.65 5.33 0.16
N GLU A 71 6.01 6.28 0.82
CA GLU A 71 6.46 6.88 2.07
C GLU A 71 5.25 7.09 3.00
N GLU A 72 5.37 6.63 4.25
CA GLU A 72 4.41 6.98 5.29
C GLU A 72 4.66 8.41 5.73
N ARG A 73 3.59 9.20 5.83
CA ARG A 73 3.66 10.51 6.48
C ARG A 73 4.15 10.31 7.91
N GLY A 74 5.16 11.08 8.30
CA GLY A 74 5.51 11.23 9.71
C GLY A 74 4.39 11.96 10.44
N ASP A 75 4.20 11.66 11.72
CA ASP A 75 3.40 12.51 12.60
C ASP A 75 4.21 13.81 12.82
N ASP A 76 4.09 14.77 11.91
CA ASP A 76 4.48 16.15 12.17
C ASP A 76 3.28 16.84 12.85
N ASP A 77 3.05 16.47 14.11
CA ASP A 77 2.25 17.20 15.09
C ASP A 77 2.93 17.01 16.46
N ASP A 78 4.11 17.62 16.61
CA ASP A 78 4.73 17.96 17.89
C ASP A 78 5.69 19.15 17.63
N VAL A 79 5.12 20.34 17.38
CA VAL A 79 5.40 21.67 17.99
C VAL A 79 4.39 22.69 17.43
#